data_AF-A0A640XM67-F1
#
_entry.id   AF-A0A640XM67-F1
#
_cell.length_a   1.000
_cell.length_b   1.000
_cell.length_c   1.000
_cell.angle_alpha   90.00
_cell.angle_beta   90.00
_cell.angle_gamma   90.00
#
_symmetry.space_group_name_H-M   'P 1'
#
loop_
_entity.id
_entity.type
_entity.pdbx_description
1 polymer ?
#
loop_
_entity_poly.entity_id
_entity_poly.type
_entity_poly.pdbx_seq_one_letter_code
_entity_poly.pdbx_strand_id
1 'polypeptide(L)' 'MTDRNGYFEICDIPPGTYKFQVWHEELGNLEKEVTVHPKEITTIEFVYSQN' A
#
# COMPACT_ATOMS: atom_id res chain seq x y z
N MET A 1 0.21 -10.33 -3.41
CA MET A 1 -1.21 -10.58 -3.05
C MET A 1 -1.36 -10.35 -1.57
N THR A 2 -2.48 -9.77 -1.14
CA THR A 2 -2.83 -9.61 0.27
C THR A 2 -3.34 -10.92 0.85
N ASP A 3 -3.35 -11.03 2.18
CA ASP A 3 -3.98 -12.15 2.88
C ASP A 3 -5.51 -11.99 2.98
N ARG A 4 -6.16 -12.92 3.70
CA ARG A 4 -7.63 -12.93 3.90
C ARG A 4 -8.15 -11.72 4.68
N ASN A 5 -7.30 -11.02 5.41
CA ASN A 5 -7.63 -9.82 6.17
C ASN A 5 -7.30 -8.54 5.39
N GLY A 6 -6.82 -8.64 4.16
CA GLY A 6 -6.38 -7.50 3.36
C GLY A 6 -4.99 -6.98 3.74
N TYR A 7 -4.22 -7.71 4.55
CA TYR A 7 -2.89 -7.29 5.00
C TYR A 7 -1.78 -7.76 4.05
N PHE A 8 -0.74 -6.95 3.95
CA PHE A 8 0.50 -7.27 3.24
C PHE A 8 1.67 -6.49 3.86
N GLU A 9 2.85 -7.11 3.87
CA GLU A 9 4.08 -6.50 4.37
C GLU A 9 5.19 -6.62 3.30
N ILE A 10 5.99 -5.56 3.17
CA ILE A 10 7.22 -5.56 2.36
C ILE A 10 8.36 -5.04 3.23
N CYS A 11 9.39 -5.86 3.41
CA CYS A 11 10.58 -5.51 4.17
C CYS A 11 11.69 -4.96 3.27
N ASP A 12 12.69 -4.33 3.89
CA ASP A 12 13.94 -3.91 3.26
C ASP A 12 13.78 -2.95 2.06
N ILE A 13 12.75 -2.10 2.10
CA ILE A 13 12.56 -1.02 1.13
C ILE A 13 13.57 0.10 1.39
N PRO A 14 14.38 0.51 0.39
CA PRO A 14 15.24 1.67 0.52
C PRO A 14 14.46 2.95 0.86
N PRO A 15 15.05 3.91 1.58
CA PRO A 15 14.39 5.19 1.84
C PRO A 15 14.13 5.94 0.53
N GLY A 16 12.93 6.52 0.39
CA GLY A 16 12.52 7.22 -0.81
C GLY A 16 11.02 7.46 -0.88
N THR A 17 10.59 8.19 -1.91
CA THR A 17 9.18 8.43 -2.21
C THR A 17 8.75 7.53 -3.35
N TYR A 18 7.67 6.78 -3.13
CA TYR A 18 7.16 5.76 -4.03
C TYR A 18 5.69 6.01 -4.33
N LYS A 19 5.27 5.62 -5.53
CA LYS A 19 3.86 5.52 -5.91
C LYS A 19 3.40 4.09 -5.66
N PHE A 20 2.58 3.89 -4.64
CA PHE A 20 1.95 2.60 -4.35
C PHE A 20 0.63 2.48 -5.09
N GLN A 21 0.44 1.36 -5.79
CA GLN A 21 -0.81 1.01 -6.45
C GLN A 21 -1.34 -0.29 -5.85
N VAL A 22 -2.60 -0.29 -5.44
CA VAL A 22 -3.35 -1.49 -5.07
C VAL A 22 -4.45 -1.73 -6.09
N TRP A 23 -4.73 -3.00 -6.40
CA TRP A 23 -5.75 -3.40 -7.35
C TRP A 23 -6.70 -4.40 -6.74
N HIS A 24 -7.98 -4.21 -7.02
CA HIS A 24 -9.06 -5.16 -6.74
C HIS A 24 -9.82 -5.42 -8.05
N GLU A 25 -10.17 -6.68 -8.31
CA GLU A 25 -10.77 -7.12 -9.58
C GLU A 25 -11.99 -6.30 -9.99
N GLU A 26 -12.93 -6.09 -9.05
CA GLU A 26 -14.18 -5.37 -9.32
C GLU A 26 -14.10 -3.86 -9.10
N LEU A 27 -13.21 -3.41 -8.20
CA LEU A 27 -13.18 -2.02 -7.71
C LEU A 27 -12.07 -1.20 -8.36
N GLY A 28 -11.19 -1.84 -9.13
CA GLY A 28 -10.13 -1.19 -9.88
C GLY A 28 -8.92 -0.82 -9.02
N ASN A 29 -8.21 0.21 -9.47
CA ASN A 29 -6.93 0.64 -8.90
C ASN A 29 -7.10 1.82 -7.94
N LEU A 30 -6.36 1.79 -6.84
CA LEU A 30 -6.11 2.96 -5.99
C LEU A 30 -4.62 3.24 -5.96
N GLU A 31 -4.25 4.52 -5.97
CA GLU A 31 -2.86 4.95 -5.95
C GLU A 31 -2.62 5.95 -4.81
N LYS A 32 -1.48 5.84 -4.13
CA LYS A 32 -1.02 6.81 -3.13
C LYS A 32 0.48 7.03 -3.24
N GLU A 33 0.91 8.26 -2.98
CA GLU A 33 2.31 8.59 -2.78
C GLU A 33 2.69 8.33 -1.32
N VAL A 34 3.79 7.61 -1.10
CA VAL A 34 4.25 7.16 0.21
C VAL A 34 5.73 7.42 0.32
N THR A 35 6.15 8.10 1.38
CA THR A 35 7.56 8.33 1.69
C THR A 35 7.99 7.34 2.77
N VAL A 36 8.99 6.53 2.45
CA VAL A 36 9.63 5.58 3.38
C VAL A 36 10.85 6.26 3.98
N HIS A 37 10.85 6.38 5.31
CA HIS A 37 11.96 6.96 6.06
C HIS A 37 12.98 5.88 6.47
N PRO A 38 14.26 6.23 6.63
CA PRO A 38 15.27 5.26 7.05
C PRO A 38 14.98 4.66 8.42
N LYS A 39 15.03 3.32 8.49
CA LYS A 39 14.85 2.54 9.74
C LYS A 39 13.48 2.74 10.41
N GLU A 40 12.46 3.03 9.61
CA GLU A 40 11.09 3.22 10.09
C GLU A 40 10.13 2.24 9.39
N ILE A 41 9.08 1.83 10.10
CA ILE A 41 7.95 1.10 9.51
C ILE A 41 6.90 2.14 9.09
N THR A 42 6.65 2.24 7.79
CA THR A 42 5.58 3.08 7.25
C THR A 42 4.31 2.26 7.05
N THR A 43 3.27 2.57 7.82
CA THR A 43 1.94 1.94 7.67
C THR A 43 1.04 2.81 6.81
N ILE A 44 0.41 2.23 5.80
CA ILE A 44 -0.56 2.89 4.92
C ILE A 44 -1.83 2.05 4.82
N GLU A 45 -2.97 2.72 4.74
CA GLU A 45 -4.28 2.08 4.58
C GLU A 45 -4.90 2.45 3.24
N PHE A 46 -5.47 1.47 2.53
CA PHE A 46 -6.29 1.69 1.34
C PHE A 46 -7.70 1.22 1.63
N VAL A 47 -8.66 2.14 1.49
CA VAL A 47 -10.09 1.86 1.69
C VAL A 47 -10.79 2.04 0.36
N TYR A 48 -11.44 0.99 -0.13
CA TYR A 48 -12.34 1.08 -1.25
C TYR A 48 -13.71 1.55 -0.76
N SER A 49 -14.17 2.69 -1.25
CA SER A 49 -15.52 3.19 -0.99
C SER A 49 -16.45 2.73 -2.12
N GLN A 50 -17.48 1.96 -1.78
CA GLN A 50 -18.60 1.71 -2.69
C GLN A 50 -19.65 2.79 -2.46
N ASN A 51 -20.08 3.47 -3.53
CA ASN A 51 -21.21 4.39 -3.50
C ASN A 51 -22.53 3.64 -3.64
#